data_AF-A0A954TF89-F1
#
_entry.id   AF-A0A954TF89-F1
#
_cell.length_a   1.000
_cell.length_b   1.000
_cell.length_c   1.000
_cell.angle_alpha   90.00
_cell.angle_beta   90.00
_cell.angle_gamma   90.00
#
_symmetry.space_group_name_H-M   'P 1'
#
loop_
_entity.id
_entity.type
_entity.pdbx_description
1 polymer ?
#
loop_
_entity_poly.entity_id
_entity_poly.type
_entity_poly.pdbx_seq_one_letter_code
_entity_poly.pdbx_strand_id
1 'polypeptide(L)'
;MASDFRLKEQLPALTSRIVSTYTSDDRANHLGHCPLPKYQVVVSILDDLKDILYPGFRRREGLHHGNVMYHVGDLIDSLHDKLTTQVGRALHHDDRVQNRSSDCENQTDYEAKGQAIAIEFLQQIPKLRSVLATDVEAAFDGDPAVSSRDEVIFCYPGLEAITVYRIANELRRLGVPFIPRMMTEWAHKETGIDIHPGAVIGEYFFIDHGTG
;
A
#
# COMPACT_ATOMS: atom_id res chain seq x y z
N MET A 1 -16.62 38.36 19.57
CA MET A 1 -16.58 38.00 21.01
C MET A 1 -15.52 36.94 21.19
N ALA A 2 -14.69 37.03 22.22
CA ALA A 2 -13.71 35.98 22.53
C ALA A 2 -14.44 34.71 23.02
N SER A 3 -13.86 33.53 22.77
CA SER A 3 -14.39 32.25 23.23
C SER A 3 -14.45 32.17 24.76
N ASP A 4 -15.57 31.69 25.31
CA ASP A 4 -15.69 31.44 26.76
C ASP A 4 -14.95 30.16 27.16
N PHE A 5 -13.83 30.31 27.88
CA PHE A 5 -12.99 29.20 28.30
C PHE A 5 -13.64 28.29 29.36
N ARG A 6 -14.63 28.78 30.11
CA ARG A 6 -15.31 27.99 31.15
C ARG A 6 -16.09 26.82 30.57
N LEU A 7 -16.54 26.92 29.32
CA LEU A 7 -17.20 25.82 28.62
C LEU A 7 -16.26 24.62 28.39
N LYS A 8 -14.93 24.82 28.40
CA LYS A 8 -13.96 23.72 28.28
C LYS A 8 -13.92 22.81 29.51
N GLU A 9 -14.43 23.25 30.66
CA GLU A 9 -14.53 22.43 31.87
C GLU A 9 -15.46 21.22 31.68
N GLN A 10 -16.32 21.23 30.66
CA GLN A 10 -17.20 20.11 30.30
C GLN A 10 -16.49 19.01 29.49
N LEU A 11 -15.33 19.30 28.89
CA LEU A 11 -14.62 18.38 28.01
C LEU A 11 -14.21 17.07 28.71
N PRO A 12 -13.71 17.05 29.96
CA PRO A 12 -13.40 15.80 30.65
C PRO A 12 -14.63 14.89 30.82
N ALA A 13 -15.80 15.46 31.13
CA ALA A 13 -17.03 14.68 31.26
C ALA A 13 -17.47 14.10 29.91
N LEU A 14 -17.33 14.85 28.81
CA LEU A 14 -17.57 14.36 27.46
C LEU A 14 -16.59 13.24 27.09
N THR A 15 -15.29 13.40 27.39
CA THR A 15 -14.27 12.37 27.15
C THR A 15 -14.62 11.09 27.88
N SER A 16 -14.97 11.15 29.17
CA SER A 16 -15.35 9.95 29.94
C SER A 16 -16.57 9.25 29.32
N ARG A 17 -17.57 10.01 28.84
CA ARG A 17 -18.73 9.43 28.15
C ARG A 17 -18.33 8.75 26.83
N ILE A 18 -17.45 9.36 26.04
CA ILE A 18 -16.96 8.76 24.80
C ILE A 18 -16.18 7.48 25.11
N VAL A 19 -15.23 7.53 26.06
CA VAL A 19 -14.44 6.35 26.45
C VAL A 19 -15.33 5.24 27.00
N SER A 20 -16.41 5.56 27.70
CA SER A 20 -17.37 4.55 28.17
C SER A 20 -18.09 3.80 27.05
N THR A 21 -18.08 4.32 25.81
CA THR A 21 -18.62 3.61 24.63
C THR A 21 -17.67 2.54 24.09
N TYR A 22 -16.37 2.62 24.41
CA TYR A 22 -15.35 1.67 23.98
C TYR A 22 -15.37 0.41 24.86
N THR A 23 -16.42 -0.36 24.72
CA THR A 23 -16.59 -1.64 25.43
C THR A 23 -15.78 -2.75 24.76
N SER A 24 -15.59 -3.87 25.45
CA SER A 24 -14.93 -5.06 24.89
C SER A 24 -15.68 -5.68 23.69
N ASP A 25 -16.99 -5.42 23.60
CA ASP A 25 -17.85 -5.90 22.50
C ASP A 25 -17.98 -4.88 21.35
N ASP A 26 -17.39 -3.69 21.50
CA ASP A 26 -17.41 -2.67 20.46
C ASP A 26 -16.55 -3.09 19.27
N ARG A 27 -17.20 -3.25 18.12
CA ARG A 27 -16.58 -3.70 16.87
C ARG A 27 -15.92 -2.57 16.08
N ALA A 28 -16.08 -1.32 16.51
CA ALA A 28 -15.55 -0.14 15.82
C ALA A 28 -14.17 0.30 16.34
N ASN A 29 -13.60 -0.39 17.33
CA ASN A 29 -12.28 -0.10 17.86
C ASN A 29 -11.36 -1.32 17.83
N HIS A 30 -10.05 -1.06 17.82
CA HIS A 30 -9.01 -2.07 17.94
C HIS A 30 -8.03 -1.64 19.04
N LEU A 31 -8.51 -1.63 20.27
CA LEU A 31 -7.72 -1.28 21.45
C LEU A 31 -6.98 -2.52 21.97
N GLY A 32 -5.68 -2.39 22.24
CA GLY A 32 -4.87 -3.49 22.79
C GLY A 32 -3.40 -3.39 22.41
N HIS A 33 -2.67 -4.48 22.59
CA HIS A 33 -1.22 -4.55 22.37
C HIS A 33 -0.82 -5.19 21.03
N CYS A 34 -1.80 -5.53 20.18
CA CYS A 34 -1.56 -6.08 18.84
C CYS A 34 -1.79 -5.00 17.78
N PRO A 35 -0.76 -4.25 17.35
CA PRO A 35 -0.93 -3.20 16.37
C PRO A 35 -1.31 -3.78 15.00
N LEU A 36 -2.34 -3.18 14.37
CA LEU A 36 -2.66 -3.41 12.97
C LEU A 36 -1.60 -2.79 12.04
N PRO A 37 -1.56 -3.18 10.76
CA PRO A 37 -0.81 -2.47 9.75
C PRO A 37 -1.20 -0.99 9.69
N LYS A 38 -0.19 -0.14 9.55
CA LYS A 38 -0.35 1.32 9.52
C LYS A 38 -0.58 1.76 8.08
N TYR A 39 -1.75 2.31 7.79
CA TYR A 39 -2.13 2.80 6.45
C TYR A 39 -1.08 3.74 5.84
N GLN A 40 -0.60 4.72 6.60
CA GLN A 40 0.43 5.66 6.13
C GLN A 40 1.76 4.99 5.74
N VAL A 41 2.11 3.88 6.40
CA VAL A 41 3.32 3.10 6.06
C VAL A 41 3.08 2.27 4.81
N VAL A 42 1.88 1.73 4.61
CA VAL A 42 1.51 1.03 3.37
C VAL A 42 1.56 1.97 2.16
N VAL A 43 1.09 3.20 2.32
CA VAL A 43 1.20 4.23 1.26
C VAL A 43 2.66 4.58 0.97
N SER A 44 3.50 4.76 2.01
CA SER A 44 4.91 5.05 1.77
C SER A 44 5.68 3.89 1.12
N ILE A 45 5.29 2.64 1.38
CA ILE A 45 5.78 1.46 0.65
C ILE A 45 5.44 1.58 -0.84
N LEU A 46 4.21 1.99 -1.20
CA LEU A 46 3.84 2.19 -2.61
C LEU A 46 4.69 3.28 -3.27
N ASP A 47 4.94 4.39 -2.58
CA ASP A 47 5.78 5.46 -3.13
C ASP A 47 7.24 5.02 -3.33
N ASP A 48 7.81 4.29 -2.36
CA ASP A 48 9.16 3.72 -2.47
C ASP A 48 9.25 2.69 -3.62
N LEU A 49 8.22 1.85 -3.79
CA LEU A 49 8.14 0.93 -4.91
C LEU A 49 8.04 1.67 -6.25
N LYS A 50 7.21 2.71 -6.36
CA LYS A 50 7.08 3.51 -7.59
C LYS A 50 8.40 4.20 -7.96
N ASP A 51 9.19 4.65 -6.98
CA ASP A 51 10.54 5.19 -7.23
C ASP A 51 11.48 4.13 -7.84
N ILE A 52 11.37 2.87 -7.42
CA ILE A 52 12.16 1.76 -8.00
C ILE A 52 11.63 1.33 -9.38
N LEU A 53 10.31 1.30 -9.56
CA LEU A 53 9.68 0.86 -10.81
C LEU A 53 9.93 1.88 -11.94
N TYR A 54 9.85 3.18 -11.62
CA TYR A 54 9.97 4.29 -12.55
C TYR A 54 11.06 5.30 -12.11
N PRO A 55 12.34 4.89 -12.06
CA PRO A 55 13.42 5.75 -11.59
C PRO A 55 13.56 6.98 -12.50
N GLY A 56 13.51 8.18 -11.91
CA GLY A 56 13.61 9.46 -12.62
C GLY A 56 12.26 10.14 -12.92
N PHE A 57 11.12 9.47 -12.71
CA PHE A 57 9.79 10.05 -12.94
C PHE A 57 9.08 10.53 -11.68
N ARG A 58 9.64 10.23 -10.51
CA ARG A 58 8.99 10.40 -9.21
C ARG A 58 9.74 11.38 -8.32
N ARG A 59 10.12 11.00 -7.09
CA ARG A 59 10.57 11.96 -6.06
C ARG A 59 12.01 12.46 -6.26
N ARG A 60 12.89 11.66 -6.87
CA ARG A 60 14.33 11.97 -7.03
C ARG A 60 14.66 12.44 -8.44
N GLU A 61 15.20 13.66 -8.53
CA GLU A 61 15.82 14.20 -9.75
C GLU A 61 17.32 13.83 -9.82
N GLY A 62 17.89 13.87 -11.03
CA GLY A 62 19.34 13.67 -11.23
C GLY A 62 19.83 12.24 -11.01
N LEU A 63 18.96 11.24 -11.13
CA LEU A 63 19.38 9.84 -11.16
C LEU A 63 20.13 9.52 -12.46
N HIS A 64 21.25 8.85 -12.33
CA HIS A 64 22.07 8.37 -13.45
C HIS A 64 22.77 7.06 -13.07
N HIS A 65 23.38 6.40 -14.05
CA HIS A 65 24.03 5.08 -13.86
C HIS A 65 25.08 5.03 -12.73
N GLY A 66 25.66 6.18 -12.36
CA GLY A 66 26.66 6.27 -11.30
C GLY A 66 26.08 6.37 -9.88
N ASN A 67 24.80 6.71 -9.71
CA ASN A 67 24.18 6.88 -8.39
C ASN A 67 22.95 5.99 -8.14
N VAL A 68 22.33 5.47 -9.20
CA VAL A 68 21.06 4.72 -9.12
C VAL A 68 21.18 3.47 -8.24
N MET A 69 22.35 2.82 -8.22
CA MET A 69 22.59 1.64 -7.39
C MET A 69 22.47 1.96 -5.89
N TYR A 70 22.98 3.10 -5.44
CA TYR A 70 22.87 3.51 -4.05
C TYR A 70 21.44 3.87 -3.69
N HIS A 71 20.74 4.56 -4.59
CA HIS A 71 19.34 4.94 -4.37
C HIS A 71 18.43 3.72 -4.27
N VAL A 72 18.52 2.79 -5.23
CA VAL A 72 17.71 1.56 -5.20
C VAL A 72 18.11 0.68 -4.02
N GLY A 73 19.40 0.59 -3.67
CA GLY A 73 19.86 -0.17 -2.52
C GLY A 73 19.24 0.32 -1.20
N ASP A 74 19.25 1.63 -0.97
CA ASP A 74 18.63 2.26 0.22
C ASP A 74 17.11 2.02 0.29
N LEU A 75 16.42 2.15 -0.86
CA LEU A 75 14.97 1.89 -0.91
C LEU A 75 14.64 0.41 -0.66
N ILE A 76 15.43 -0.53 -1.21
CA ILE A 76 15.21 -1.97 -1.00
C ILE A 76 15.38 -2.36 0.46
N ASP A 77 16.42 -1.83 1.13
CA ASP A 77 16.65 -2.03 2.56
C ASP A 77 15.47 -1.49 3.40
N SER A 78 15.07 -0.24 3.14
CA SER A 78 13.92 0.37 3.81
C SER A 78 12.60 -0.37 3.57
N LEU A 79 12.38 -0.82 2.33
CA LEU A 79 11.19 -1.58 1.94
C LEU A 79 11.15 -2.94 2.64
N HIS A 80 12.28 -3.63 2.74
CA HIS A 80 12.38 -4.90 3.45
C HIS A 80 11.86 -4.77 4.89
N ASP A 81 12.32 -3.78 5.64
CA ASP A 81 11.94 -3.59 7.04
C ASP A 81 10.47 -3.18 7.19
N LYS A 82 10.00 -2.26 6.33
CA LYS A 82 8.61 -1.81 6.33
C LYS A 82 7.66 -2.94 5.98
N LEU A 83 7.94 -3.71 4.92
CA LEU A 83 7.13 -4.85 4.47
C LEU A 83 7.11 -5.94 5.54
N THR A 84 8.27 -6.33 6.07
CA THR A 84 8.38 -7.33 7.14
C THR A 84 7.45 -7.00 8.31
N THR A 85 7.51 -5.75 8.78
CA THR A 85 6.68 -5.28 9.89
C THR A 85 5.19 -5.25 9.53
N GLN A 86 4.83 -4.69 8.37
CA GLN A 86 3.41 -4.55 8.01
C GLN A 86 2.77 -5.91 7.70
N VAL A 87 3.46 -6.77 6.94
CA VAL A 87 2.99 -8.12 6.61
C VAL A 87 2.88 -8.97 7.87
N GLY A 88 3.88 -8.94 8.77
CA GLY A 88 3.82 -9.68 10.03
C GLY A 88 2.62 -9.28 10.89
N ARG A 89 2.32 -7.98 10.99
CA ARG A 89 1.11 -7.48 11.68
C ARG A 89 -0.17 -7.94 10.99
N ALA A 90 -0.19 -7.96 9.66
CA ALA A 90 -1.35 -8.38 8.90
C ALA A 90 -1.66 -9.86 9.12
N LEU A 91 -0.64 -10.73 9.02
CA LEU A 91 -0.76 -12.16 9.27
C LEU A 91 -1.17 -12.46 10.71
N HIS A 92 -0.55 -11.78 11.69
CA HIS A 92 -0.90 -11.97 13.09
C HIS A 92 -2.37 -11.61 13.37
N HIS A 93 -2.86 -10.52 12.78
CA HIS A 93 -4.25 -10.14 12.93
C HIS A 93 -5.21 -11.15 12.28
N ASP A 94 -4.90 -11.57 11.05
CA ASP A 94 -5.75 -12.52 10.30
C ASP A 94 -5.87 -13.87 11.04
N ASP A 95 -4.76 -14.39 11.56
CA ASP A 95 -4.76 -15.62 12.36
C ASP A 95 -5.61 -15.48 13.64
N ARG A 96 -5.54 -14.35 14.34
CA ARG A 96 -6.38 -14.09 15.53
C ARG A 96 -7.86 -14.08 15.18
N VAL A 97 -8.22 -13.47 14.05
CA VAL A 97 -9.61 -13.42 13.58
C VAL A 97 -10.11 -14.81 13.20
N GLN A 98 -9.30 -15.60 12.49
CA GLN A 98 -9.66 -16.96 12.08
C GLN A 98 -9.79 -17.91 13.28
N ASN A 99 -8.86 -17.84 14.23
CA ASN A 99 -8.85 -18.68 15.44
C ASN A 99 -9.75 -18.16 16.57
N ARG A 100 -10.40 -17.00 16.39
CA ARG A 100 -11.21 -16.30 17.41
C ARG A 100 -10.46 -16.13 18.74
N SER A 101 -9.14 -15.92 18.68
CA SER A 101 -8.30 -15.75 19.86
C SER A 101 -8.22 -14.28 20.27
N SER A 102 -8.48 -14.02 21.55
CA SER A 102 -8.28 -12.70 22.15
C SER A 102 -6.81 -12.42 22.44
N ASP A 103 -5.96 -13.46 22.54
CA ASP A 103 -4.61 -13.31 23.04
C ASP A 103 -3.64 -12.71 22.02
N CYS A 104 -2.74 -11.89 22.56
CA CYS A 104 -1.67 -11.22 21.82
C CYS A 104 -0.41 -12.08 21.71
N GLU A 105 -0.30 -13.06 22.61
CA GLU A 105 0.90 -13.85 22.84
C GLU A 105 0.76 -15.18 22.10
N ASN A 106 0.92 -15.12 20.79
CA ASN A 106 1.05 -16.32 19.98
C ASN A 106 2.52 -16.78 19.96
N GLN A 107 2.74 -18.09 20.07
CA GLN A 107 4.07 -18.70 19.97
C GLN A 107 4.65 -18.65 18.54
N THR A 108 3.82 -18.31 17.55
CA THR A 108 4.19 -18.22 16.15
C THR A 108 4.96 -16.93 15.87
N ASP A 109 6.14 -17.05 15.28
CA ASP A 109 6.93 -15.92 14.81
C ASP A 109 6.38 -15.34 13.50
N TYR A 110 5.45 -14.39 13.62
CA TYR A 110 4.88 -13.67 12.48
C TYR A 110 5.87 -12.71 11.83
N GLU A 111 6.91 -12.28 12.54
CA GLU A 111 7.92 -11.38 12.00
C GLU A 111 8.81 -12.14 11.01
N ALA A 112 9.27 -13.34 11.36
CA ALA A 112 10.00 -14.22 10.45
C ALA A 112 9.17 -14.59 9.20
N LYS A 113 7.87 -14.88 9.37
CA LYS A 113 6.97 -15.10 8.21
C LYS A 113 6.84 -13.85 7.33
N GLY A 114 6.66 -12.68 7.96
CA GLY A 114 6.61 -11.40 7.26
C GLY A 114 7.89 -11.12 6.48
N GLN A 115 9.04 -11.45 7.06
CA GLN A 115 10.35 -11.28 6.43
C GLN A 115 10.52 -12.18 5.21
N ALA A 116 10.15 -13.45 5.31
CA ALA A 116 10.22 -14.39 4.20
C ALA A 116 9.38 -13.91 3.01
N ILE A 117 8.15 -13.46 3.27
CA ILE A 117 7.26 -12.90 2.24
C ILE A 117 7.81 -11.59 1.68
N ALA A 118 8.39 -10.73 2.51
CA ALA A 118 8.98 -9.47 2.04
C ALA A 118 10.12 -9.74 1.04
N ILE A 119 11.01 -10.69 1.34
CA ILE A 119 12.07 -11.09 0.40
C ILE A 119 11.49 -11.68 -0.89
N GLU A 120 10.51 -12.58 -0.79
CA GLU A 120 9.87 -13.19 -1.96
C GLU A 120 9.20 -12.14 -2.86
N PHE A 121 8.51 -11.17 -2.27
CA PHE A 121 7.92 -10.04 -2.98
C PHE A 121 8.97 -9.16 -3.66
N LEU A 122 10.04 -8.77 -2.94
CA LEU A 122 11.11 -7.93 -3.48
C LEU A 122 11.80 -8.59 -4.69
N GLN A 123 11.92 -9.93 -4.69
CA GLN A 123 12.44 -10.69 -5.84
C GLN A 123 11.54 -10.60 -7.09
N GLN A 124 10.26 -10.24 -6.95
CA GLN A 124 9.33 -10.06 -8.09
C GLN A 124 9.45 -8.69 -8.76
N ILE A 125 10.15 -7.71 -8.16
CA ILE A 125 10.26 -6.35 -8.71
C ILE A 125 10.76 -6.33 -10.16
N PRO A 126 11.82 -7.08 -10.58
CA PRO A 126 12.25 -7.08 -11.97
C PRO A 126 11.18 -7.57 -12.96
N LYS A 127 10.39 -8.58 -12.56
CA LYS A 127 9.27 -9.09 -13.34
C LYS A 127 8.14 -8.07 -13.42
N LEU A 128 7.79 -7.43 -12.29
CA LEU A 128 6.80 -6.34 -12.26
C LEU A 128 7.19 -5.21 -13.19
N ARG A 129 8.47 -4.78 -13.21
CA ARG A 129 8.96 -3.76 -14.15
C ARG A 129 8.79 -4.16 -15.60
N SER A 130 9.06 -5.42 -15.92
CA SER A 130 8.93 -5.94 -17.28
C SER A 130 7.46 -5.92 -17.74
N VAL A 131 6.53 -6.35 -16.89
CA VAL A 131 5.09 -6.30 -17.18
C VAL A 131 4.59 -4.85 -17.30
N LEU A 132 4.96 -3.98 -16.37
CA LEU A 132 4.53 -2.58 -16.41
C LEU A 132 5.05 -1.83 -17.64
N ALA A 133 6.23 -2.19 -18.16
CA ALA A 133 6.71 -1.66 -19.43
C ALA A 133 5.76 -2.01 -20.60
N THR A 134 5.13 -3.19 -20.58
CA THR A 134 4.11 -3.56 -21.58
C THR A 134 2.82 -2.75 -21.44
N ASP A 135 2.44 -2.38 -20.22
CA ASP A 135 1.25 -1.55 -19.97
C ASP A 135 1.49 -0.10 -20.42
N VAL A 136 2.70 0.42 -20.21
CA VAL A 136 3.13 1.73 -20.75
C VAL A 136 3.05 1.72 -22.27
N GLU A 137 3.51 0.64 -22.91
CA GLU A 137 3.41 0.50 -24.37
C GLU A 137 1.95 0.44 -24.83
N ALA A 138 1.11 -0.35 -24.15
CA ALA A 138 -0.31 -0.47 -24.48
C ALA A 138 -1.06 0.86 -24.34
N ALA A 139 -0.71 1.68 -23.36
CA ALA A 139 -1.27 3.03 -23.21
C ALA A 139 -0.78 3.97 -24.32
N PHE A 140 0.51 3.90 -24.67
CA PHE A 140 1.08 4.69 -25.77
C PHE A 140 0.43 4.35 -27.12
N ASP A 141 0.24 3.06 -27.41
CA ASP A 141 -0.39 2.59 -28.64
C ASP A 141 -1.92 2.79 -28.63
N GLY A 142 -2.52 2.79 -27.44
CA GLY A 142 -3.96 2.83 -27.22
C GLY A 142 -4.58 4.21 -27.27
N ASP A 143 -3.81 5.28 -27.00
CA ASP A 143 -4.27 6.67 -27.09
C ASP A 143 -3.54 7.43 -28.23
N PRO A 144 -4.20 7.71 -29.36
CA PRO A 144 -3.60 8.46 -30.47
C PRO A 144 -3.17 9.89 -30.11
N ALA A 145 -3.64 10.45 -28.98
CA ALA A 145 -3.33 11.82 -28.56
C ALA A 145 -2.01 11.92 -27.75
N VAL A 146 -1.49 10.80 -27.27
CA VAL A 146 -0.28 10.79 -26.43
C VAL A 146 0.98 11.00 -27.27
N SER A 147 1.86 11.88 -26.80
CA SER A 147 3.05 12.25 -27.58
C SER A 147 4.30 11.45 -27.18
N SER A 148 4.31 10.87 -25.98
CA SER A 148 5.44 10.07 -25.50
C SER A 148 5.05 9.06 -24.41
N ARG A 149 5.88 8.03 -24.24
CA ARG A 149 5.76 7.09 -23.10
C ARG A 149 6.01 7.79 -21.76
N ASP A 150 6.82 8.84 -21.77
CA ASP A 150 7.11 9.66 -20.59
C ASP A 150 5.85 10.34 -20.07
N GLU A 151 4.99 10.84 -20.97
CA GLU A 151 3.69 11.43 -20.64
C GLU A 151 2.77 10.40 -19.94
N VAL A 152 2.73 9.17 -20.47
CA VAL A 152 1.99 8.06 -19.85
C VAL A 152 2.48 7.80 -18.42
N ILE A 153 3.80 7.64 -18.24
CA ILE A 153 4.39 7.36 -16.93
C ILE A 153 4.13 8.51 -15.94
N PHE A 154 4.14 9.75 -16.43
CA PHE A 154 4.08 10.93 -15.59
C PHE A 154 2.67 11.22 -15.05
N CYS A 155 1.62 11.08 -15.86
CA CYS A 155 0.29 11.59 -15.48
C CYS A 155 -0.92 10.73 -15.85
N TYR A 156 -0.77 9.52 -16.42
CA TYR A 156 -1.94 8.72 -16.78
C TYR A 156 -2.53 8.00 -15.56
N PRO A 157 -3.79 8.30 -15.18
CA PRO A 157 -4.41 7.71 -13.99
C PRO A 157 -4.61 6.20 -14.14
N GLY A 158 -4.85 5.72 -15.37
CA GLY A 158 -4.93 4.30 -15.68
C GLY A 158 -3.65 3.54 -15.31
N LEU A 159 -2.48 4.07 -15.68
CA LEU A 159 -1.21 3.44 -15.35
C LEU A 159 -0.93 3.46 -13.84
N GLU A 160 -1.28 4.53 -13.13
CA GLU A 160 -1.15 4.59 -11.67
C GLU A 160 -1.99 3.49 -11.00
N ALA A 161 -3.26 3.33 -11.39
CA ALA A 161 -4.15 2.29 -10.87
C ALA A 161 -3.63 0.88 -11.18
N ILE A 162 -3.19 0.63 -12.42
CA ILE A 162 -2.64 -0.67 -12.83
C ILE A 162 -1.34 -0.98 -12.07
N THR A 163 -0.46 0.01 -11.89
CA THR A 163 0.78 -0.15 -11.11
C THR A 163 0.47 -0.65 -9.70
N VAL A 164 -0.42 0.05 -8.99
CA VAL A 164 -0.79 -0.30 -7.62
C VAL A 164 -1.50 -1.66 -7.57
N TYR A 165 -2.40 -1.92 -8.51
CA TYR A 165 -3.07 -3.22 -8.61
C TYR A 165 -2.05 -4.36 -8.80
N ARG A 166 -1.05 -4.23 -9.67
CA ARG A 166 -0.07 -5.31 -9.90
C ARG A 166 0.79 -5.57 -8.67
N ILE A 167 1.20 -4.52 -7.96
CA ILE A 167 1.89 -4.63 -6.66
C ILE A 167 1.00 -5.38 -5.65
N ALA A 168 -0.25 -4.93 -5.50
CA ALA A 168 -1.21 -5.52 -4.58
C ALA A 168 -1.55 -6.98 -4.93
N ASN A 169 -1.67 -7.30 -6.22
CA ASN A 169 -1.96 -8.65 -6.71
C ASN A 169 -0.83 -9.61 -6.35
N GLU A 170 0.43 -9.18 -6.45
CA GLU A 170 1.58 -10.01 -6.08
C GLU A 170 1.58 -10.32 -4.57
N LEU A 171 1.41 -9.30 -3.71
CA LEU A 171 1.27 -9.51 -2.26
C LEU A 171 0.07 -10.41 -1.93
N ARG A 172 -1.04 -10.29 -2.65
CA ARG A 172 -2.20 -11.19 -2.48
C ARG A 172 -1.87 -12.63 -2.86
N ARG A 173 -1.11 -12.86 -3.94
CA ARG A 173 -0.67 -14.22 -4.35
C ARG A 173 0.24 -14.86 -3.31
N LEU A 174 1.03 -14.05 -2.61
CA LEU A 174 1.85 -14.47 -1.46
C LEU A 174 1.06 -14.66 -0.16
N GLY A 175 -0.28 -14.55 -0.20
CA GLY A 175 -1.14 -14.79 0.95
C GLY A 175 -1.20 -13.64 1.96
N VAL A 176 -0.76 -12.43 1.60
CA VAL A 176 -0.83 -11.28 2.50
C VAL A 176 -2.28 -10.82 2.66
N PRO A 177 -2.83 -10.79 3.88
CA PRO A 177 -4.21 -10.39 4.12
C PRO A 177 -4.34 -8.87 4.13
N PHE A 178 -5.49 -8.36 3.64
CA PHE A 178 -6.01 -6.98 3.61
C PHE A 178 -5.09 -5.81 3.16
N ILE A 179 -3.76 -5.85 3.32
CA ILE A 179 -2.80 -4.89 2.74
C ILE A 179 -3.00 -4.73 1.23
N PRO A 180 -3.16 -5.81 0.43
CA PRO A 180 -3.50 -5.67 -0.99
C PRO A 180 -4.74 -4.80 -1.24
N ARG A 181 -5.77 -4.93 -0.40
CA ARG A 181 -7.00 -4.12 -0.52
C ARG A 181 -6.77 -2.68 -0.08
N MET A 182 -5.99 -2.45 0.98
CA MET A 182 -5.59 -1.09 1.38
C MET A 182 -4.89 -0.35 0.24
N MET A 183 -4.03 -1.05 -0.50
CA MET A 183 -3.32 -0.50 -1.65
C MET A 183 -4.28 -0.16 -2.81
N THR A 184 -5.16 -1.08 -3.21
CA THR A 184 -6.09 -0.81 -4.32
C THR A 184 -7.14 0.23 -3.98
N GLU A 185 -7.60 0.31 -2.72
CA GLU A 185 -8.50 1.41 -2.28
C GLU A 185 -7.77 2.76 -2.24
N TRP A 186 -6.47 2.77 -1.95
CA TRP A 186 -5.66 3.99 -2.12
C TRP A 186 -5.65 4.41 -3.59
N ALA A 187 -5.39 3.50 -4.53
CA ALA A 187 -5.43 3.81 -5.96
C ALA A 187 -6.82 4.27 -6.43
N HIS A 188 -7.87 3.62 -5.96
CA HIS A 188 -9.26 4.01 -6.23
C HIS A 188 -9.53 5.44 -5.74
N LYS A 189 -9.08 5.80 -4.53
CA LYS A 189 -9.19 7.17 -4.02
C LYS A 189 -8.48 8.20 -4.91
N GLU A 190 -7.28 7.87 -5.42
CA GLU A 190 -6.47 8.81 -6.20
C GLU A 190 -6.89 8.91 -7.67
N THR A 191 -7.53 7.87 -8.23
CA THR A 191 -7.78 7.76 -9.69
C THR A 191 -9.25 7.59 -10.06
N GLY A 192 -10.11 7.19 -9.12
CA GLY A 192 -11.48 6.77 -9.40
C GLY A 192 -11.60 5.40 -10.08
N ILE A 193 -10.52 4.60 -10.14
CA ILE A 193 -10.50 3.26 -10.73
C ILE A 193 -10.49 2.20 -9.61
N ASP A 194 -11.57 1.43 -9.44
CA ASP A 194 -11.64 0.35 -8.45
C ASP A 194 -11.26 -1.02 -9.06
N ILE A 195 -10.02 -1.45 -8.83
CA ILE A 195 -9.56 -2.79 -9.20
C ILE A 195 -9.39 -3.64 -7.95
N HIS A 196 -10.24 -4.66 -7.79
CA HIS A 196 -10.05 -5.63 -6.71
C HIS A 196 -8.67 -6.29 -6.83
N PRO A 197 -7.87 -6.39 -5.74
CA PRO A 197 -6.51 -6.94 -5.80
C PRO A 197 -6.47 -8.40 -6.23
N GLY A 198 -7.63 -9.05 -6.27
CA GLY A 198 -7.81 -10.42 -6.74
C GLY A 198 -8.22 -10.62 -8.18
N ALA A 199 -8.40 -9.54 -8.96
CA ALA A 199 -8.57 -9.66 -10.40
C ALA A 199 -7.35 -10.36 -11.02
N VAL A 200 -7.54 -10.95 -12.20
CA VAL A 200 -6.47 -11.54 -13.01
C VAL A 200 -6.39 -10.76 -14.31
N ILE A 201 -5.35 -9.94 -14.45
CA ILE A 201 -5.15 -9.05 -15.60
C ILE A 201 -3.83 -9.44 -16.29
N GLY A 202 -3.90 -9.64 -17.61
CA GLY A 202 -2.75 -9.98 -18.46
C GLY A 202 -1.78 -8.82 -18.65
N GLU A 203 -0.79 -9.01 -19.52
CA GLU A 203 0.13 -7.96 -20.00
C GLU A 203 -0.56 -7.06 -21.04
N TYR A 204 0.07 -5.92 -21.38
CA TYR A 204 -0.46 -4.95 -22.34
C TYR A 204 -1.87 -4.45 -21.99
N PHE A 205 -2.10 -4.09 -20.73
CA PHE A 205 -3.39 -3.62 -20.26
C PHE A 205 -3.40 -2.09 -20.16
N PHE A 206 -4.48 -1.48 -20.65
CA PHE A 206 -4.64 -0.03 -20.69
C PHE A 206 -6.07 0.36 -20.25
N ILE A 207 -6.14 1.37 -19.39
CA ILE A 207 -7.39 2.05 -19.00
C ILE A 207 -7.20 3.53 -19.36
N ASP A 208 -8.02 4.03 -20.29
CA ASP A 208 -8.06 5.46 -20.60
C ASP A 208 -9.11 6.18 -19.76
N HIS A 209 -8.76 7.39 -19.30
CA HIS A 209 -9.52 8.27 -18.39
C HIS A 209 -9.82 7.66 -17.01
N GLY A 210 -10.56 6.55 -16.96
CA GLY A 210 -10.62 5.63 -15.82
C GLY A 210 -11.65 5.89 -14.72
N THR A 211 -12.16 7.10 -14.53
CA THR A 211 -13.13 7.37 -13.45
C THR A 211 -14.42 6.55 -13.60
N GLY A 212 -14.76 5.70 -12.60
CA GLY A 212 -15.99 4.89 -12.58
C GLY A 212 -16.23 4.11 -11.30
#